data_AF-A0A350UHE9-F1
#
_entry.id   AF-A0A350UHE9-F1
#
_cell.length_a   1.000
_cell.length_b   1.000
_cell.length_c   1.000
_cell.angle_alpha   90.00
_cell.angle_beta   90.00
_cell.angle_gamma   90.00
#
_symmetry.space_group_name_H-M   'P 1'
#
loop_
_entity.id
_entity.type
_entity.pdbx_description
1 polymer ?
#
loop_
_entity_poly.entity_id
_entity_poly.type
_entity_poly.pdbx_seq_one_letter_code
_entity_poly.pdbx_strand_id
1 'polypeptide(L)'
;VWFLHTFYDGEGQSGAGFVGRIRVGEPTIESFYLPEITCCSGSSLHVVREPVETVFAGLMQRPEGALRSQGLLRHVPSTGETRVFAVPDVIRDIRGAGASLALATDHGLYLLEDEKLMQYRLEPSPGGGLEVVTMSIP
;
A
#
# COMPACT_ATOMS: atom_id res chain seq x y z
N VAL A 1 -10.77 -6.88 12.39
CA VAL A 1 -9.44 -7.21 11.84
C VAL A 1 -9.53 -7.13 10.33
N TRP A 2 -8.60 -6.41 9.71
CA TRP A 2 -8.52 -6.27 8.26
C TRP A 2 -7.40 -7.15 7.72
N PHE A 3 -7.56 -7.68 6.52
CA PHE A 3 -6.56 -8.52 5.85
C PHE A 3 -6.64 -8.40 4.33
N LEU A 4 -5.55 -8.77 3.65
CA LEU A 4 -5.48 -8.90 2.19
C LEU A 4 -5.33 -10.38 1.87
N HIS A 5 -6.22 -10.91 1.04
CA HIS A 5 -6.10 -12.28 0.56
C HIS A 5 -5.27 -12.29 -0.72
N THR A 6 -4.11 -12.96 -0.70
CA THR A 6 -3.32 -13.24 -1.91
C THR A 6 -3.53 -14.70 -2.32
N PHE A 7 -3.82 -14.94 -3.59
CA PHE A 7 -3.87 -16.28 -4.16
C PHE A 7 -2.65 -16.55 -5.05
N TYR A 8 -2.33 -17.82 -5.23
CA TYR A 8 -1.35 -18.33 -6.18
C TYR A 8 -2.04 -19.38 -7.05
N ASP A 9 -1.94 -19.25 -8.37
CA ASP A 9 -2.66 -20.12 -9.30
C ASP A 9 -1.92 -21.43 -9.65
N GLY A 10 -0.70 -21.62 -9.15
CA GLY A 10 0.12 -22.79 -9.50
C GLY A 10 0.99 -22.60 -10.74
N GLU A 11 0.71 -21.58 -11.57
CA GLU A 11 1.35 -21.32 -12.86
C GLU A 11 2.28 -20.09 -12.82
N GLY A 12 2.59 -19.61 -11.62
CA GLY A 12 3.49 -18.47 -11.42
C GLY A 12 2.78 -17.12 -11.34
N GLN A 13 1.44 -17.06 -11.41
CA GLN A 13 0.72 -15.82 -11.16
C GLN A 13 0.23 -15.75 -9.70
N SER A 14 0.41 -14.58 -9.10
CA SER A 14 -0.14 -14.25 -7.78
C SER A 14 -0.95 -12.97 -7.88
N GLY A 15 -2.16 -12.97 -7.33
CA GLY A 15 -3.06 -11.82 -7.31
C GLY A 15 -3.72 -11.63 -5.94
N ALA A 16 -4.27 -10.45 -5.69
CA ALA A 16 -5.08 -10.20 -4.51
C ALA A 16 -6.49 -10.55 -4.91
N GLY A 17 -7.05 -11.54 -4.22
CA GLY A 17 -8.41 -11.97 -4.46
C GLY A 17 -9.40 -10.93 -3.96
N PHE A 18 -9.16 -10.38 -2.76
CA PHE A 18 -10.04 -9.41 -2.12
C PHE A 18 -9.37 -8.73 -0.91
N VAL A 19 -9.90 -7.58 -0.51
CA VAL A 19 -9.68 -7.00 0.81
C VAL A 19 -10.76 -7.55 1.74
N GLY A 20 -10.39 -8.02 2.93
CA GLY A 20 -11.31 -8.68 3.85
C GLY A 20 -11.37 -8.03 5.23
N ARG A 21 -12.54 -8.09 5.85
CA ARG A 21 -12.77 -7.71 7.25
C ARG A 21 -13.41 -8.87 8.02
N ILE A 22 -12.79 -9.21 9.15
CA ILE A 22 -13.37 -10.09 10.17
C ILE A 22 -13.75 -9.22 11.37
N ARG A 23 -15.00 -9.31 11.83
CA ARG A 23 -15.40 -8.77 13.14
C ARG A 23 -15.30 -9.89 14.17
N VAL A 24 -14.58 -9.61 15.26
CA VAL A 24 -14.37 -10.62 16.32
C VAL A 24 -15.72 -10.94 16.94
N GLY A 25 -16.07 -12.23 16.96
CA GLY A 25 -17.37 -12.70 17.47
C GLY A 25 -18.44 -12.88 16.38
N GLU A 26 -18.19 -12.45 15.14
CA GLU A 26 -19.08 -12.72 14.00
C GLU A 26 -18.52 -13.90 13.18
N PRO A 27 -19.36 -14.87 12.76
CA PRO A 27 -18.91 -16.02 11.97
C PRO A 27 -18.68 -15.67 10.49
N THR A 28 -18.87 -14.42 10.08
CA THR A 28 -18.85 -14.00 8.68
C THR A 28 -17.62 -13.16 8.36
N ILE A 29 -17.06 -13.42 7.19
CA ILE A 29 -16.05 -12.56 6.57
C ILE A 29 -16.78 -11.61 5.61
N GLU A 30 -16.52 -10.33 5.76
CA GLU A 30 -16.93 -9.32 4.79
C GLU A 30 -15.80 -9.16 3.77
N SER A 31 -16.11 -9.40 2.49
CA SER A 31 -15.13 -9.43 1.40
C SER A 31 -15.44 -8.33 0.39
N PHE A 32 -14.41 -7.57 0.04
CA PHE A 32 -14.45 -6.49 -0.95
C PHE A 32 -13.61 -6.91 -2.17
N TYR A 33 -14.28 -7.19 -3.27
CA TYR A 33 -13.65 -7.54 -4.54
C TYR A 33 -13.41 -6.25 -5.33
N LEU A 34 -12.14 -5.89 -5.51
CA LEU A 34 -11.73 -4.64 -6.14
C LEU A 34 -11.01 -4.95 -7.46
N PRO A 35 -11.55 -4.54 -8.63
CA PRO A 35 -10.91 -4.80 -9.92
C PRO A 35 -9.45 -4.35 -10.00
N GLU A 36 -9.11 -3.26 -9.32
CA GLU A 36 -7.81 -2.59 -9.32
C GLU A 36 -6.68 -3.44 -8.74
N ILE A 37 -6.99 -4.48 -7.95
CA ILE A 37 -5.97 -5.30 -7.27
C ILE A 37 -5.93 -6.75 -7.74
N THR A 38 -6.77 -7.13 -8.70
CA THR A 38 -6.93 -8.52 -9.17
C THR A 38 -5.61 -9.18 -9.59
N CYS A 39 -4.68 -8.39 -10.15
CA CYS A 39 -3.37 -8.85 -10.60
C CYS A 39 -2.23 -8.69 -9.57
N CYS A 40 -2.53 -8.23 -8.35
CA CYS A 40 -1.51 -7.76 -7.39
C CYS A 40 -1.58 -8.50 -6.06
N SER A 41 -0.50 -9.06 -5.53
CA SER A 41 -0.44 -9.47 -4.13
C SER A 41 -0.42 -8.26 -3.15
N GLY A 42 -0.92 -8.46 -1.93
CA GLY A 42 -0.76 -7.49 -0.84
C GLY A 42 0.64 -7.56 -0.20
N SER A 43 1.23 -6.41 0.10
CA SER A 43 2.54 -6.32 0.79
C SER A 43 2.45 -5.76 2.20
N SER A 44 1.52 -4.84 2.44
CA SER A 44 1.32 -4.15 3.71
C SER A 44 -0.11 -3.66 3.79
N LEU A 45 -0.60 -3.41 5.01
CA LEU A 45 -1.99 -3.00 5.25
C LEU A 45 -2.03 -2.03 6.45
N HIS A 46 -2.75 -0.94 6.27
CA HIS A 46 -3.02 0.03 7.33
C HIS A 46 -4.48 0.49 7.23
N VAL A 47 -5.10 0.76 8.38
CA VAL A 47 -6.49 1.25 8.41
C VAL A 47 -6.55 2.50 9.24
N VAL A 48 -6.95 3.59 8.57
CA VAL A 48 -7.32 4.84 9.22
C VAL A 48 -8.80 4.76 9.52
N ARG A 49 -9.21 5.02 10.77
CA ARG A 49 -10.61 4.89 11.18
C ARG A 49 -11.40 6.20 11.14
N GLU A 50 -10.71 7.33 11.19
CA GLU A 50 -11.31 8.66 11.30
C GLU A 50 -10.69 9.60 10.26
N PRO A 51 -11.48 10.51 9.65
CA PRO A 51 -12.92 10.72 9.86
C PRO A 51 -13.81 9.66 9.19
N VAL A 52 -13.27 8.90 8.22
CA VAL A 52 -13.96 7.80 7.53
C VAL A 52 -13.02 6.61 7.49
N GLU A 53 -13.54 5.41 7.80
CA GLU A 53 -12.75 4.18 7.72
C GLU A 53 -12.20 4.00 6.30
N THR A 54 -10.87 4.05 6.19
CA THR A 54 -10.14 4.00 4.94
C THR A 54 -9.05 2.96 5.07
N VAL A 55 -9.05 2.00 4.14
CA VAL A 55 -8.07 0.93 4.05
C VAL A 55 -6.98 1.33 3.07
N PHE A 56 -5.74 1.27 3.53
CA PHE A 56 -4.55 1.45 2.72
C PHE A 56 -3.82 0.14 2.58
N ALA A 57 -3.48 -0.24 1.35
CA ALA A 57 -2.80 -1.50 1.09
C ALA A 57 -1.65 -1.29 0.10
N GLY A 58 -0.46 -1.74 0.49
CA GLY A 58 0.66 -1.84 -0.45
C GLY A 58 0.41 -2.99 -1.42
N LEU A 59 0.57 -2.72 -2.72
CA LEU A 59 0.35 -3.67 -3.79
C LEU A 59 1.68 -4.05 -4.44
N MET A 60 1.85 -5.32 -4.78
CA MET A 60 3.01 -5.80 -5.53
C MET A 60 2.68 -7.03 -6.39
N GLN A 61 3.47 -7.26 -7.42
CA GLN A 61 3.52 -8.54 -8.12
C GLN A 61 4.71 -9.35 -7.65
N ARG A 62 4.56 -10.68 -7.70
CA ARG A 62 5.58 -11.65 -7.34
C ARG A 62 5.92 -12.56 -8.52
N PRO A 63 6.43 -12.01 -9.66
CA PRO A 63 6.98 -12.86 -10.70
C PRO A 63 8.20 -13.65 -10.18
N GLU A 64 8.57 -14.70 -10.90
CA GLU A 64 9.75 -15.48 -10.56
C GLU A 64 11.00 -14.59 -10.43
N GLY A 65 11.66 -14.65 -9.28
CA GLY A 65 12.93 -13.98 -9.03
C GLY A 65 12.88 -12.47 -8.74
N ALA A 66 11.71 -11.81 -8.73
CA ALA A 66 11.63 -10.39 -8.41
C ALA A 66 10.29 -9.96 -7.77
N LEU A 67 10.34 -8.96 -6.90
CA LEU A 67 9.14 -8.25 -6.43
C LEU A 67 9.00 -6.96 -7.25
N ARG A 68 7.80 -6.68 -7.75
CA ARG A 68 7.51 -5.45 -8.49
C ARG A 68 6.42 -4.68 -7.78
N SER A 69 6.63 -3.42 -7.49
CA SER A 69 5.57 -2.59 -6.91
C SER A 69 4.39 -2.46 -7.88
N GLN A 70 3.19 -2.37 -7.32
CA GLN A 70 1.96 -1.99 -8.02
C GLN A 70 1.29 -0.78 -7.33
N GLY A 71 2.02 -0.09 -6.45
CA GLY A 71 1.57 1.14 -5.81
C GLY A 71 0.87 0.94 -4.47
N LEU A 72 0.13 1.97 -4.07
CA LEU A 72 -0.65 2.02 -2.84
C LEU A 72 -2.13 2.10 -3.18
N LEU A 73 -2.92 1.11 -2.78
CA LEU A 73 -4.38 1.19 -2.79
C LEU A 73 -4.85 2.06 -1.61
N ARG A 74 -5.80 2.94 -1.87
CA ARG A 74 -6.73 3.54 -0.91
C ARG A 74 -8.14 3.05 -1.25
N HIS A 75 -8.85 2.51 -0.25
CA HIS A 75 -10.21 2.03 -0.40
C HIS A 75 -11.08 2.51 0.76
N VAL A 76 -12.25 3.06 0.45
CA VAL A 76 -13.26 3.49 1.42
C VAL A 76 -14.42 2.49 1.38
N PRO A 77 -14.54 1.57 2.35
CA PRO A 77 -15.52 0.48 2.29
C PRO A 77 -16.97 0.93 2.26
N SER A 78 -17.28 2.07 2.90
CA SER A 78 -18.65 2.59 2.98
C SER A 78 -19.18 3.15 1.66
N THR A 79 -18.31 3.68 0.82
CA THR A 79 -18.67 4.28 -0.48
C THR A 79 -18.27 3.42 -1.67
N GLY A 80 -17.38 2.45 -1.46
CA GLY A 80 -16.75 1.67 -2.52
C GLY A 80 -15.68 2.45 -3.29
N GLU A 81 -15.35 3.67 -2.89
CA GLU A 81 -14.35 4.50 -3.57
C GLU A 81 -12.97 3.84 -3.47
N THR A 82 -12.28 3.76 -4.60
CA THR A 82 -10.95 3.17 -4.75
C THR A 82 -10.03 4.13 -5.50
N ARG A 83 -8.77 4.16 -5.09
CA ARG A 83 -7.70 4.84 -5.82
C ARG A 83 -6.39 4.09 -5.64
N VAL A 84 -5.60 4.01 -6.71
CA VAL A 84 -4.22 3.51 -6.64
C VAL A 84 -3.26 4.67 -6.88
N PHE A 85 -2.36 4.90 -5.93
CA PHE A 85 -1.26 5.85 -6.08
C PHE A 85 -0.05 5.12 -6.66
N ALA A 86 0.59 5.72 -7.65
CA ALA A 86 1.81 5.18 -8.23
C ALA A 86 2.96 5.30 -7.21
N VAL A 87 3.42 4.17 -6.69
CA VAL A 87 4.63 4.07 -5.86
C VAL A 87 5.55 3.08 -6.55
N PRO A 88 6.69 3.51 -7.11
CA PRO A 88 7.54 2.61 -7.91
C PRO A 88 8.24 1.54 -7.06
N ASP A 89 8.37 1.78 -5.75
CA ASP A 89 9.04 0.90 -4.82
C ASP A 89 8.07 0.02 -4.04
N VAL A 90 8.47 -1.22 -3.74
CA VAL A 90 7.66 -2.15 -2.96
C VAL A 90 7.48 -1.58 -1.55
N ILE A 91 6.22 -1.37 -1.15
CA ILE A 91 5.86 -0.86 0.16
C ILE A 91 5.96 -1.99 1.18
N ARG A 92 6.80 -1.83 2.20
CA ARG A 92 7.07 -2.82 3.24
C ARG A 92 6.28 -2.58 4.51
N ASP A 93 6.01 -1.32 4.83
CA ASP A 93 5.22 -0.93 6.00
C ASP A 93 4.46 0.37 5.72
N ILE A 94 3.30 0.51 6.36
CA ILE A 94 2.43 1.68 6.26
C ILE A 94 2.04 2.10 7.66
N ARG A 95 2.32 3.36 8.00
CA ARG A 95 2.02 3.92 9.34
C ARG A 95 1.46 5.33 9.24
N GLY A 96 0.56 5.68 10.15
CA GLY A 96 0.20 7.08 10.36
C GLY A 96 1.40 7.89 10.88
N ALA A 97 1.57 9.10 10.35
CA ALA A 97 2.62 10.04 10.70
C ALA A 97 2.03 11.46 10.79
N GLY A 98 1.30 11.73 11.87
CA GLY A 98 0.57 12.99 12.02
C GLY A 98 -0.58 13.08 11.02
N ALA A 99 -0.60 14.14 10.20
CA ALA A 99 -1.58 14.32 9.13
C ALA A 99 -1.28 13.46 7.87
N SER A 100 -0.07 12.92 7.77
CA SER A 100 0.37 12.14 6.62
C SER A 100 0.34 10.63 6.90
N LEU A 101 0.36 9.84 5.83
CA LEU A 101 0.62 8.41 5.85
C LEU A 101 2.04 8.14 5.38
N ALA A 102 2.86 7.53 6.24
CA ALA A 102 4.23 7.16 5.93
C ALA A 102 4.30 5.75 5.32
N LEU A 103 4.98 5.61 4.19
CA LEU A 103 5.21 4.37 3.46
C LEU A 103 6.71 4.07 3.47
N ALA A 104 7.12 3.06 4.23
CA ALA A 104 8.48 2.56 4.16
C ALA A 104 8.60 1.62 2.97
N THR A 105 9.57 1.87 2.08
CA THR A 105 9.77 1.09 0.86
C THR A 105 11.19 0.53 0.77
N ASP A 106 11.45 -0.30 -0.24
CA ASP A 106 12.81 -0.80 -0.52
C ASP A 106 13.84 0.30 -0.84
N HIS A 107 13.40 1.48 -1.26
CA HIS A 107 14.28 2.59 -1.66
C HIS A 107 13.94 3.92 -0.98
N GLY A 108 13.52 3.86 0.28
CA GLY A 108 13.38 5.03 1.13
C GLY A 108 11.99 5.19 1.74
N LEU A 109 11.57 6.44 1.90
CA LEU A 109 10.32 6.80 2.57
C LEU A 109 9.46 7.61 1.62
N TYR A 110 8.17 7.31 1.58
CA TYR A 110 7.18 8.16 0.94
C TYR A 110 6.20 8.68 1.99
N LEU A 111 5.76 9.92 1.85
CA LEU A 111 4.66 10.48 2.62
C LEU A 111 3.50 10.78 1.68
N LEU A 112 2.31 10.28 2.03
CA LEU A 112 1.05 10.65 1.41
C LEU A 112 0.33 11.65 2.32
N GLU A 113 0.11 12.86 1.82
CA GLU A 113 -0.62 13.93 2.51
C GLU A 113 -1.51 14.64 1.51
N ASP A 114 -2.78 14.87 1.85
CA ASP A 114 -3.76 15.53 0.96
C ASP A 114 -3.77 14.98 -0.48
N GLU A 115 -3.77 13.64 -0.60
CA GLU A 115 -3.75 12.93 -1.89
C GLU A 115 -2.48 13.17 -2.74
N LYS A 116 -1.43 13.74 -2.17
CA LYS A 116 -0.14 13.99 -2.83
C LYS A 116 0.94 13.10 -2.24
N LEU A 117 1.71 12.47 -3.12
CA LEU A 117 2.79 11.59 -2.74
C LEU A 117 4.14 12.30 -2.89
N MET A 118 4.90 12.33 -1.81
CA MET A 118 6.25 12.90 -1.76
C MET A 118 7.24 11.81 -1.40
N GLN A 119 8.26 11.59 -2.22
CA GLN A 119 9.38 10.71 -1.92
C GLN A 119 10.44 11.48 -1.13
N TYR A 120 10.96 10.85 -0.09
CA TYR A 120 12.08 11.31 0.73
C TYR A 120 13.23 10.32 0.57
N ARG A 121 14.34 10.79 0.00
CA ARG A 121 15.56 10.02 -0.21
C ARG A 121 16.68 10.57 0.66
N LEU A 122 17.54 9.67 1.13
CA LEU A 122 18.79 10.03 1.79
C LEU A 122 19.91 9.91 0.75
N GLU A 123 20.43 11.05 0.31
CA GLU A 123 21.48 11.12 -0.71
C GLU A 123 22.81 11.58 -0.09
N PRO A 124 23.96 11.12 -0.60
CA PRO A 124 25.25 11.65 -0.18
C PRO A 124 25.39 13.13 -0.53
N SER A 125 25.68 13.96 0.47
CA SER A 125 26.00 15.38 0.29
C SER A 125 27.47 15.57 -0.13
N PRO A 126 27.80 16.63 -0.90
CA PRO A 126 29.17 16.94 -1.32
C PRO A 126 30.15 17.18 -0.15
N GLY A 127 29.64 17.54 1.02
CA GLY A 127 30.44 17.84 2.23
C GLY A 127 30.82 16.61 3.07
N GLY A 128 30.45 15.40 2.65
CA GLY A 128 30.63 14.20 3.46
C GLY A 128 29.54 14.10 4.54
N GLY A 129 28.36 13.65 4.13
CA GLY A 129 27.19 13.50 4.99
C GLY A 129 25.99 13.02 4.17
N LEU A 130 24.83 12.88 4.80
CA LEU A 130 23.57 12.60 4.09
C LEU A 130 22.70 13.85 4.08
N GLU A 131 22.07 14.11 2.95
CA GLU A 131 21.03 15.12 2.81
C GLU A 131 19.68 14.46 2.46
N VAL A 132 18.60 15.09 2.89
CA VAL A 132 17.25 14.65 2.53
C VAL A 132 16.85 15.36 1.24
N VAL A 133 16.63 14.57 0.19
CA VAL A 133 16.10 15.07 -1.08
C VAL A 133 14.64 14.67 -1.19
N THR A 134 13.79 15.65 -1.50
CA THR A 134 12.35 15.42 -1.69
C THR A 134 11.97 15.50 -3.16
N MET A 135 11.19 14.55 -3.64
CA MET A 135 10.68 14.53 -5.01
C MET A 135 9.17 14.30 -5.00
N SER A 136 8.43 15.17 -5.69
CA SER A 136 7.00 14.96 -5.92
C SER A 136 6.81 13.83 -6.93
N ILE A 137 5.94 12.88 -6.60
CA ILE A 137 5.53 11.80 -7.50
C ILE A 137 4.15 12.18 -8.08
N PRO A 138 3.92 12.02 -9.39
CA PRO A 138 2.63 12.29 -10.03
C PRO A 138 1.47 11.45 -9.48
#